data_AF-A0A093VM68-F1
#
_entry.id   AF-A0A093VM68-F1
#
_cell.length_a   1.000
_cell.length_b   1.000
_cell.length_c   1.000
_cell.angle_alpha   90.00
_cell.angle_beta   90.00
_cell.angle_gamma   90.00
#
_symmetry.space_group_name_H-M   'P 1'
#
loop_
_entity.id
_entity.type
_entity.pdbx_description
1 polymer ?
#
loop_
_entity_poly.entity_id
_entity_poly.type
_entity_poly.pdbx_seq_one_letter_code
_entity_poly.pdbx_strand_id
1 'polypeptide(L)'
;MSDNIAFIGLGAMGFGMASNVRKKMPPTAILYIYDIYRPSCERFHEAMKEFGPITITESPRDAAENAGAVISIVPGAKEVRQVYLDEASGVISSKGDPNRVILECSTIDSQSSREVGEALLAAGRGNYVDTPVSVGDPIPHFSGGVPAADKGMLSFLIGHSKPSDTDSVSVQLQAIASMMGDPKKFFFCGKLGAGLAAKISNNYLSCSLVLAIAEAMAIGIKSGIDGKLLHEVIHNSTGQSFMADHVQPAPGIVDHAPSSNDYKLGFKTQMMIKDLSLGVQAGEATGIEPTIARTALKVFEKAAVDPQCILPPTNSFVQVDLLNAGSMEAEYHKLHAGAGQIRFRMYNWAFFVRHEKTGRHLLWDLGMAPDNEKYPPIIANGPWVTERIVGPHESLAEQIQRRIGLKAQDVKTIVLSHAHFDHCWPTRDIFPNATSFFGPGTLEHCAPGHFQDPSSIWDGRFFDPEKATECWETLKGPWVKFGAFERAMDFFGDGSFWIIQAPGHMPGNLCACARLENGEWVMLASDCCHSR
;
A
#
# COMPACT_ATOMS: atom_id res chain seq x y z
N MET A 1 -5.65 29.09 21.22
CA MET A 1 -5.59 27.62 21.12
C MET A 1 -4.32 27.27 20.36
N SER A 2 -3.77 26.07 20.54
CA SER A 2 -2.55 25.66 19.82
C SER A 2 -2.85 25.53 18.32
N ASP A 3 -2.03 26.13 17.46
CA ASP A 3 -2.10 25.92 16.00
C ASP A 3 -1.50 24.56 15.57
N ASN A 4 -0.95 23.79 16.54
CA ASN A 4 -0.41 22.47 16.27
C ASN A 4 -1.53 21.47 15.98
N ILE A 5 -1.25 20.54 15.07
CA ILE A 5 -2.18 19.50 14.64
C ILE A 5 -1.53 18.14 14.81
N ALA A 6 -2.31 17.16 15.22
CA ALA A 6 -1.96 15.75 15.19
C ALA A 6 -2.59 15.09 13.96
N PHE A 7 -1.83 14.30 13.22
CA PHE A 7 -2.30 13.51 12.08
C PHE A 7 -1.99 12.03 12.29
N ILE A 8 -3.03 11.20 12.34
CA ILE A 8 -2.96 9.79 12.71
C ILE A 8 -3.41 8.93 11.52
N GLY A 9 -2.51 8.12 10.98
CA GLY A 9 -2.72 7.31 9.78
C GLY A 9 -2.19 7.99 8.51
N LEU A 10 -1.11 7.45 7.96
CA LEU A 10 -0.37 7.92 6.79
C LEU A 10 -0.41 6.89 5.64
N GLY A 11 -1.53 6.18 5.53
CA GLY A 11 -1.84 5.29 4.41
C GLY A 11 -2.11 6.05 3.10
N ALA A 12 -2.72 5.36 2.14
CA ALA A 12 -2.93 5.88 0.77
C ALA A 12 -3.66 7.24 0.72
N MET A 13 -4.67 7.44 1.57
CA MET A 13 -5.37 8.74 1.68
C MET A 13 -4.64 9.71 2.63
N GLY A 14 -4.18 9.19 3.77
CA GLY A 14 -3.62 10.00 4.85
C GLY A 14 -2.33 10.74 4.48
N PHE A 15 -1.47 10.12 3.67
CA PHE A 15 -0.21 10.76 3.26
C PHE A 15 -0.45 12.06 2.47
N GLY A 16 -1.34 12.04 1.48
CA GLY A 16 -1.71 13.21 0.68
C GLY A 16 -2.45 14.28 1.51
N MET A 17 -3.37 13.85 2.38
CA MET A 17 -4.09 14.73 3.30
C MET A 17 -3.15 15.46 4.27
N ALA A 18 -2.28 14.73 4.96
CA ALA A 18 -1.31 15.29 5.90
C ALA A 18 -0.32 16.22 5.19
N SER A 19 0.06 15.90 3.95
CA SER A 19 0.95 16.75 3.14
C SER A 19 0.32 18.10 2.87
N ASN A 20 -0.97 18.12 2.54
CA ASN A 20 -1.74 19.34 2.35
C ASN A 20 -1.91 20.14 3.66
N VAL A 21 -2.14 19.46 4.78
CA VAL A 21 -2.15 20.10 6.11
C VAL A 21 -0.82 20.80 6.35
N ARG A 22 0.31 20.08 6.31
CA ARG A 22 1.64 20.66 6.58
C ARG A 22 1.97 21.88 5.71
N LYS A 23 1.64 21.83 4.42
CA LYS A 23 1.86 22.93 3.46
C LYS A 23 1.04 24.19 3.77
N LYS A 24 -0.12 24.04 4.43
CA LYS A 24 -1.08 25.12 4.64
C LYS A 24 -1.20 25.58 6.09
N MET A 25 -0.74 24.80 7.08
CA MET A 25 -0.64 25.30 8.46
C MET A 25 0.45 26.35 8.62
N PRO A 26 0.38 27.18 9.69
CA PRO A 26 1.43 28.16 9.99
C PRO A 26 2.83 27.52 9.98
N PRO A 27 3.85 28.16 9.37
CA PRO A 27 5.20 27.59 9.27
C PRO A 27 5.87 27.29 10.61
N THR A 28 5.41 27.92 11.69
CA THR A 28 5.90 27.71 13.07
C THR A 28 5.11 26.67 13.86
N ALA A 29 3.92 26.29 13.40
CA ALA A 29 3.08 25.29 14.06
C ALA A 29 3.64 23.89 13.79
N ILE A 30 3.60 23.02 14.80
CA ILE A 30 4.13 21.65 14.74
C ILE A 30 3.03 20.71 14.23
N LEU A 31 3.37 19.86 13.25
CA LEU A 31 2.56 18.72 12.85
C LEU A 31 3.08 17.47 13.55
N TYR A 32 2.32 16.97 14.52
CA TYR A 32 2.58 15.68 15.15
C TYR A 32 2.01 14.57 14.27
N ILE A 33 2.81 13.54 13.98
CA ILE A 33 2.37 12.44 13.13
C ILE A 33 2.54 11.10 13.83
N TYR A 34 1.59 10.19 13.56
CA TYR A 34 1.64 8.80 13.98
C TYR A 34 1.05 7.89 12.90
N ASP A 35 1.70 6.75 12.68
CA ASP A 35 1.20 5.60 11.96
C ASP A 35 1.78 4.36 12.64
N ILE A 36 1.01 3.26 12.70
CA ILE A 36 1.51 2.00 13.25
C ILE A 36 2.71 1.47 12.45
N TYR A 37 2.77 1.81 11.17
CA TYR A 37 3.89 1.55 10.29
C TYR A 37 4.85 2.74 10.26
N ARG A 38 5.79 2.77 11.22
CA ARG A 38 6.80 3.83 11.40
C ARG A 38 7.50 4.30 10.10
N PRO A 39 7.86 3.43 9.14
CA PRO A 39 8.47 3.90 7.89
C PRO A 39 7.59 4.89 7.09
N SER A 40 6.26 4.82 7.20
CA SER A 40 5.36 5.84 6.62
C SER A 40 5.58 7.22 7.23
N CYS A 41 5.78 7.30 8.56
CA CYS A 41 6.08 8.55 9.26
C CYS A 41 7.45 9.12 8.87
N GLU A 42 8.47 8.27 8.78
CA GLU A 42 9.82 8.68 8.39
C GLU A 42 9.84 9.22 6.96
N ARG A 43 9.20 8.51 6.03
CA ARG A 43 9.03 8.97 4.64
C ARG A 43 8.28 10.30 4.58
N PHE A 44 7.21 10.45 5.36
CA PHE A 44 6.43 11.69 5.41
C PHE A 44 7.26 12.85 5.95
N HIS A 45 7.94 12.64 7.08
CA HIS A 45 8.80 13.64 7.71
C HIS A 45 9.86 14.13 6.71
N GLU A 46 10.57 13.20 6.07
CA GLU A 46 11.60 13.56 5.10
C GLU A 46 11.04 14.34 3.91
N ALA A 47 9.89 13.91 3.36
CA ALA A 47 9.26 14.56 2.22
C ALA A 47 8.70 15.97 2.54
N MET A 48 8.42 16.26 3.81
CA MET A 48 7.64 17.44 4.19
C MET A 48 8.35 18.40 5.17
N LYS A 49 9.54 18.05 5.67
CA LYS A 49 10.29 18.85 6.67
C LYS A 49 10.61 20.28 6.24
N GLU A 50 10.70 20.55 4.94
CA GLU A 50 10.97 21.89 4.40
C GLU A 50 9.79 22.86 4.55
N PHE A 51 8.58 22.33 4.76
CA PHE A 51 7.35 23.13 4.88
C PHE A 51 7.02 23.53 6.34
N GLY A 52 7.79 23.06 7.32
CA GLY A 52 7.61 23.39 8.73
C GLY A 52 7.96 22.23 9.67
N PRO A 53 7.91 22.46 10.99
CA PRO A 53 8.28 21.46 11.98
C PRO A 53 7.30 20.28 11.99
N ILE A 54 7.87 19.07 12.00
CA ILE A 54 7.14 17.79 12.06
C ILE A 54 7.74 16.97 13.20
N THR A 55 6.89 16.33 13.99
CA THR A 55 7.33 15.43 15.07
C THR A 55 6.69 14.07 14.89
N ILE A 56 7.51 13.05 14.68
CA ILE A 56 7.07 11.64 14.72
C ILE A 56 6.86 11.28 16.19
N THR A 57 5.69 10.72 16.50
CA THR A 57 5.30 10.34 17.86
C THR A 57 5.20 8.83 18.01
N GLU A 58 5.27 8.33 19.24
CA GLU A 58 5.22 6.89 19.52
C GLU A 58 3.79 6.35 19.66
N SER A 59 2.79 7.22 19.80
CA SER A 59 1.39 6.83 19.96
C SER A 59 0.40 7.95 19.57
N PRO A 60 -0.88 7.61 19.28
CA PRO A 60 -1.97 8.58 19.14
C PRO A 60 -2.10 9.54 20.33
N ARG A 61 -1.89 9.04 21.55
CA ARG A 61 -1.86 9.82 22.79
C ARG A 61 -0.80 10.91 22.72
N ASP A 62 0.44 10.55 22.39
CA ASP A 62 1.58 11.47 22.34
C ASP A 62 1.37 12.54 21.26
N ALA A 63 0.79 12.16 20.12
CA ALA A 63 0.43 13.10 19.06
C ALA A 63 -0.59 14.15 19.54
N ALA A 64 -1.60 13.72 20.30
CA ALA A 64 -2.66 14.60 20.78
C ALA A 64 -2.21 15.55 21.90
N GLU A 65 -1.18 15.21 22.68
CA GLU A 65 -0.77 15.88 23.92
C GLU A 65 -0.67 17.41 23.82
N ASN A 66 -0.16 17.92 22.69
CA ASN A 66 0.06 19.36 22.45
C ASN A 66 -0.64 19.89 21.18
N ALA A 67 -1.59 19.13 20.64
CA ALA A 67 -2.32 19.46 19.43
C ALA A 67 -3.72 20.03 19.75
N GLY A 68 -4.02 21.19 19.15
CA GLY A 68 -5.35 21.82 19.21
C GLY A 68 -6.35 21.15 18.26
N ALA A 69 -5.86 20.38 17.29
CA ALA A 69 -6.70 19.51 16.47
C ALA A 69 -6.07 18.13 16.26
N VAL A 70 -6.91 17.11 16.13
CA VAL A 70 -6.51 15.74 15.79
C VAL A 70 -7.26 15.32 14.54
N ILE A 71 -6.54 14.85 13.53
CA ILE A 71 -7.11 14.30 12.31
C ILE A 71 -6.71 12.82 12.29
N SER A 72 -7.67 11.92 12.05
CA SER A 72 -7.35 10.51 11.81
C SER A 72 -7.99 9.97 10.54
N ILE A 73 -7.32 9.02 9.89
CA ILE A 73 -7.84 8.29 8.74
C ILE A 73 -7.23 6.88 8.71
N VAL A 74 -8.01 5.90 9.16
CA VAL A 74 -7.61 4.50 9.36
C VAL A 74 -8.60 3.54 8.69
N PRO A 75 -8.25 2.25 8.51
CA PRO A 75 -9.04 1.35 7.66
C PRO A 75 -10.48 1.06 8.13
N GLY A 76 -10.72 0.99 9.45
CA GLY A 76 -12.02 0.54 9.98
C GLY A 76 -12.26 0.88 11.45
N ALA A 77 -13.43 0.44 11.94
CA ALA A 77 -13.93 0.78 13.27
C ALA A 77 -13.10 0.21 14.41
N LYS A 78 -12.40 -0.91 14.19
CA LYS A 78 -11.47 -1.50 15.16
C LYS A 78 -10.27 -0.56 15.36
N GLU A 79 -9.68 -0.09 14.26
CA GLU A 79 -8.53 0.80 14.29
C GLU A 79 -8.92 2.18 14.84
N VAL A 80 -10.11 2.70 14.50
CA VAL A 80 -10.64 3.94 15.11
C VAL A 80 -10.74 3.78 16.63
N ARG A 81 -11.32 2.67 17.12
CA ARG A 81 -11.38 2.41 18.58
C ARG A 81 -9.99 2.32 19.20
N GLN A 82 -9.02 1.70 18.54
CA GLN A 82 -7.64 1.64 19.05
C GLN A 82 -6.99 3.02 19.11
N VAL A 83 -7.14 3.83 18.05
CA VAL A 83 -6.59 5.20 18.00
C VAL A 83 -7.13 6.07 19.13
N TYR A 84 -8.42 5.97 19.41
CA TYR A 84 -9.06 6.88 20.36
C TYR A 84 -9.20 6.32 21.76
N LEU A 85 -9.59 5.05 21.93
CA LEU A 85 -10.05 4.48 23.19
C LEU A 85 -9.06 3.50 23.84
N ASP A 86 -7.91 3.21 23.23
CA ASP A 86 -6.88 2.42 23.90
C ASP A 86 -6.37 3.13 25.16
N GLU A 87 -6.37 2.44 26.30
CA GLU A 87 -6.09 3.05 27.60
C GLU A 87 -4.61 3.48 27.75
N ALA A 88 -3.68 2.82 27.06
CA ALA A 88 -2.25 3.11 27.19
C ALA A 88 -1.78 4.14 26.16
N SER A 89 -2.24 4.00 24.92
CA SER A 89 -1.71 4.66 23.72
C SER A 89 -2.75 5.51 22.98
N GLY A 90 -4.03 5.41 23.33
CA GLY A 90 -5.12 6.12 22.67
C GLY A 90 -5.29 7.57 23.12
N VAL A 91 -5.95 8.37 22.28
CA VAL A 91 -6.23 9.80 22.57
C VAL A 91 -7.00 10.00 23.88
N ILE A 92 -7.79 9.02 24.33
CA ILE A 92 -8.53 9.03 25.61
C ILE A 92 -7.61 9.29 26.82
N SER A 93 -6.33 8.91 26.71
CA SER A 93 -5.31 9.04 27.74
C SER A 93 -4.36 10.22 27.53
N SER A 94 -4.62 11.07 26.53
CA SER A 94 -3.89 12.33 26.29
C SER A 94 -4.33 13.42 27.26
N LYS A 95 -3.55 14.50 27.37
CA LYS A 95 -3.96 15.72 28.08
C LYS A 95 -5.33 16.22 27.61
N GLY A 96 -6.17 16.57 28.59
CA GLY A 96 -7.52 17.08 28.36
C GLY A 96 -7.49 18.47 27.73
N ASP A 97 -8.28 18.65 26.69
CA ASP A 97 -8.50 19.93 26.04
C ASP A 97 -9.94 19.95 25.52
N PRO A 98 -10.88 20.58 26.24
CA PRO A 98 -12.29 20.62 25.84
C PRO A 98 -12.51 21.41 24.55
N ASN A 99 -11.52 22.21 24.13
CA ASN A 99 -11.60 22.98 22.90
C ASN A 99 -10.94 22.29 21.71
N ARG A 100 -10.23 21.18 21.92
CA ARG A 100 -9.62 20.41 20.83
C ARG A 100 -10.71 19.97 19.86
N VAL A 101 -10.44 20.07 18.56
CA VAL A 101 -11.34 19.56 17.52
C VAL A 101 -10.75 18.30 16.91
N ILE A 102 -11.56 17.25 16.81
CA ILE A 102 -11.13 15.95 16.32
C ILE A 102 -11.92 15.64 15.05
N LEU A 103 -11.22 15.54 13.92
CA LEU A 103 -11.75 15.18 12.60
C LEU A 103 -11.47 13.70 12.34
N GLU A 104 -12.49 12.87 12.50
CA GLU A 104 -12.39 11.45 12.16
C GLU A 104 -12.81 11.25 10.71
N CYS A 105 -11.85 10.96 9.82
CA CYS A 105 -12.07 10.92 8.38
C CYS A 105 -12.30 9.51 7.82
N SER A 106 -12.26 8.47 8.67
CA SER A 106 -12.46 7.08 8.24
C SER A 106 -13.92 6.83 7.88
N THR A 107 -14.17 5.77 7.11
CA THR A 107 -15.53 5.32 6.82
C THR A 107 -15.85 4.10 7.67
N ILE A 108 -16.56 4.33 8.78
CA ILE A 108 -17.03 3.36 9.77
C ILE A 108 -18.56 3.43 9.93
N ASP A 109 -19.16 2.59 10.78
CA ASP A 109 -20.58 2.72 11.08
C ASP A 109 -20.85 3.90 12.04
N SER A 110 -22.03 4.52 11.91
CA SER A 110 -22.40 5.69 12.71
C SER A 110 -22.50 5.39 14.21
N GLN A 111 -22.73 4.14 14.63
CA GLN A 111 -22.82 3.78 16.04
C GLN A 111 -21.45 3.78 16.70
N SER A 112 -20.47 3.07 16.12
CA SER A 112 -19.08 3.09 16.57
C SER A 112 -18.54 4.51 16.69
N SER A 113 -18.86 5.37 15.71
CA SER A 113 -18.45 6.77 15.73
C SER A 113 -19.08 7.57 16.90
N ARG A 114 -20.34 7.30 17.22
CA ARG A 114 -21.01 7.94 18.38
C ARG A 114 -20.40 7.46 19.69
N GLU A 115 -20.19 6.16 19.84
CA GLU A 115 -19.57 5.58 21.05
C GLU A 115 -18.19 6.19 21.34
N VAL A 116 -17.35 6.32 20.32
CA VAL A 116 -16.03 6.97 20.44
C VAL A 116 -16.17 8.45 20.82
N GLY A 117 -17.04 9.18 20.12
CA GLY A 117 -17.23 10.60 20.39
C GLY A 117 -17.79 10.90 21.78
N GLU A 118 -18.76 10.10 22.25
CA GLU A 118 -19.34 10.20 23.59
C GLU A 118 -18.29 9.91 24.67
N ALA A 119 -17.45 8.89 24.48
CA ALA A 119 -16.38 8.56 25.42
C ALA A 119 -15.33 9.68 25.51
N LEU A 120 -14.91 10.24 24.39
CA LEU A 120 -13.94 11.35 24.36
C LEU A 120 -14.50 12.62 24.97
N LEU A 121 -15.78 12.92 24.72
CA LEU A 121 -16.47 14.06 25.31
C LEU A 121 -16.58 13.90 26.83
N ALA A 122 -17.00 12.73 27.31
CA ALA A 122 -17.12 12.42 28.74
C ALA A 122 -15.76 12.52 29.48
N ALA A 123 -14.67 12.16 28.80
CA ALA A 123 -13.31 12.28 29.32
C ALA A 123 -12.67 13.67 29.14
N GLY A 124 -13.38 14.64 28.53
CA GLY A 124 -12.88 16.00 28.31
C GLY A 124 -11.69 16.08 27.34
N ARG A 125 -11.66 15.19 26.33
CA ARG A 125 -10.52 15.04 25.39
C ARG A 125 -10.67 15.80 24.08
N GLY A 126 -11.83 16.40 23.84
CA GLY A 126 -12.11 17.26 22.68
C GLY A 126 -13.47 16.96 22.04
N ASN A 127 -13.75 17.74 20.99
CA ASN A 127 -14.97 17.68 20.21
C ASN A 127 -14.75 16.75 19.02
N TYR A 128 -15.21 15.51 19.16
CA TYR A 128 -15.13 14.49 18.13
C TYR A 128 -16.25 14.65 17.10
N VAL A 129 -15.85 14.69 15.82
CA VAL A 129 -16.75 14.84 14.68
C VAL A 129 -16.38 13.84 13.61
N ASP A 130 -17.36 13.10 13.12
CA ASP A 130 -17.21 12.30 11.91
C ASP A 130 -17.15 13.21 10.68
N THR A 131 -16.07 13.11 9.94
CA THR A 131 -15.78 13.89 8.73
C THR A 131 -15.33 12.98 7.57
N PRO A 132 -16.05 11.89 7.24
CA PRO A 132 -15.66 11.01 6.15
C PRO A 132 -15.51 11.77 4.82
N VAL A 133 -14.50 11.37 4.06
CA VAL A 133 -14.14 12.01 2.79
C VAL A 133 -14.79 11.33 1.59
N SER A 134 -15.07 12.10 0.54
CA SER A 134 -15.58 11.63 -0.76
C SER A 134 -14.89 12.35 -1.92
N VAL A 135 -15.12 11.88 -3.14
CA VAL A 135 -14.68 12.52 -4.40
C VAL A 135 -15.87 12.69 -5.33
N GLY A 136 -16.13 13.92 -5.77
CA GLY A 136 -17.32 14.27 -6.54
C GLY A 136 -17.06 14.64 -8.01
N ASP A 137 -15.91 15.22 -8.34
CA ASP A 137 -15.64 15.62 -9.73
C ASP A 137 -14.59 14.72 -10.36
N PRO A 138 -14.76 14.35 -11.64
CA PRO A 138 -13.65 13.83 -12.42
C PRO A 138 -12.59 14.94 -12.50
N ILE A 139 -11.45 14.74 -11.83
CA ILE A 139 -10.26 15.53 -12.15
C ILE A 139 -9.89 15.10 -13.57
N PRO A 140 -9.78 16.01 -14.55
CA PRO A 140 -9.37 15.64 -15.89
C PRO A 140 -8.09 14.80 -15.81
N HIS A 141 -8.14 13.58 -16.35
CA HIS A 141 -7.08 12.58 -16.37
C HIS A 141 -6.81 11.79 -15.07
N PHE A 142 -7.56 12.00 -13.97
CA PHE A 142 -7.37 11.25 -12.71
C PHE A 142 -8.67 11.04 -11.93
N SER A 143 -9.27 9.86 -11.97
CA SER A 143 -10.42 9.49 -11.11
C SER A 143 -9.96 8.70 -9.89
N GLY A 144 -10.28 9.17 -8.67
CA GLY A 144 -10.09 8.38 -7.45
C GLY A 144 -9.83 9.21 -6.19
N GLY A 145 -9.95 8.57 -5.02
CA GLY A 145 -9.72 9.19 -3.72
C GLY A 145 -8.30 9.71 -3.52
N VAL A 146 -7.30 8.91 -3.87
CA VAL A 146 -5.87 9.23 -3.61
C VAL A 146 -5.41 10.46 -4.40
N PRO A 147 -5.63 10.58 -5.73
CA PRO A 147 -5.28 11.81 -6.45
C PRO A 147 -5.96 13.07 -5.91
N ALA A 148 -7.21 12.96 -5.44
CA ALA A 148 -7.93 14.08 -4.84
C ALA A 148 -7.35 14.46 -3.46
N ALA A 149 -6.92 13.48 -2.67
CA ALA A 149 -6.22 13.70 -1.41
C ALA A 149 -4.88 14.42 -1.62
N ASP A 150 -4.09 13.99 -2.61
CA ASP A 150 -2.80 14.61 -2.94
C ASP A 150 -2.96 16.08 -3.38
N LYS A 151 -4.02 16.37 -4.13
CA LYS A 151 -4.33 17.73 -4.63
C LYS A 151 -5.07 18.62 -3.62
N GLY A 152 -5.49 18.07 -2.48
CA GLY A 152 -6.28 18.81 -1.50
C GLY A 152 -7.67 19.21 -2.03
N MET A 153 -8.29 18.32 -2.82
CA MET A 153 -9.59 18.53 -3.49
C MET A 153 -10.69 17.59 -2.98
N LEU A 154 -10.53 17.07 -1.76
CA LEU A 154 -11.53 16.17 -1.16
C LEU A 154 -12.85 16.90 -0.89
N SER A 155 -13.93 16.13 -0.95
CA SER A 155 -15.23 16.53 -0.41
C SER A 155 -15.36 15.99 1.01
N PHE A 156 -15.96 16.76 1.91
CA PHE A 156 -16.14 16.37 3.32
C PHE A 156 -17.63 16.29 3.67
N LEU A 157 -18.02 15.18 4.30
CA LEU A 157 -19.37 14.98 4.83
C LEU A 157 -19.26 15.11 6.36
N ILE A 158 -19.64 16.25 6.91
CA ILE A 158 -19.28 16.68 8.25
C ILE A 158 -20.47 16.48 9.18
N GLY A 159 -20.37 15.60 10.17
CA GLY A 159 -21.38 15.35 11.21
C GLY A 159 -21.49 16.47 12.24
N HIS A 160 -21.52 17.71 11.78
CA HIS A 160 -21.67 18.90 12.62
C HIS A 160 -22.56 19.93 11.92
N SER A 161 -23.08 20.88 12.70
CA SER A 161 -23.82 22.01 12.15
C SER A 161 -22.90 22.94 11.36
N LYS A 162 -23.50 23.69 10.43
CA LYS A 162 -22.78 24.64 9.58
C LYS A 162 -22.03 25.68 10.44
N PRO A 163 -20.91 26.22 9.92
CA PRO A 163 -20.14 27.27 10.58
C PRO A 163 -21.03 28.43 11.03
N SER A 164 -20.92 28.81 12.30
CA SER A 164 -21.59 30.00 12.86
C SER A 164 -20.69 30.70 13.88
N ASP A 165 -20.86 32.01 14.03
CA ASP A 165 -20.03 32.83 14.94
C ASP A 165 -20.14 32.41 16.41
N THR A 166 -21.21 31.71 16.78
CA THR A 166 -21.47 31.21 18.13
C THR A 166 -20.90 29.82 18.40
N ASP A 167 -20.35 29.16 17.37
CA ASP A 167 -19.91 27.77 17.43
C ASP A 167 -18.46 27.66 16.94
N SER A 168 -17.51 27.83 17.86
CA SER A 168 -16.08 27.81 17.55
C SER A 168 -15.61 26.49 16.95
N VAL A 169 -16.25 25.36 17.30
CA VAL A 169 -15.92 24.03 16.76
C VAL A 169 -16.22 23.99 15.27
N SER A 170 -17.41 24.46 14.86
CA SER A 170 -17.81 24.47 13.45
C SER A 170 -16.89 25.32 12.55
N VAL A 171 -16.43 26.47 13.06
CA VAL A 171 -15.48 27.36 12.37
C VAL A 171 -14.11 26.70 12.23
N GLN A 172 -13.63 26.05 13.29
CA GLN A 172 -12.35 25.33 13.27
C GLN A 172 -12.37 24.11 12.36
N LEU A 173 -13.46 23.33 12.37
CA LEU A 173 -13.65 22.21 11.44
C LEU A 173 -13.53 22.68 9.98
N GLN A 174 -14.22 23.77 9.62
CA GLN A 174 -14.15 24.31 8.27
C GLN A 174 -12.74 24.76 7.92
N ALA A 175 -12.05 25.48 8.82
CA ALA A 175 -10.69 25.94 8.59
C ALA A 175 -9.71 24.78 8.36
N ILE A 176 -9.80 23.73 9.19
CA ILE A 176 -8.93 22.55 9.09
C ILE A 176 -9.25 21.73 7.84
N ALA A 177 -10.53 21.45 7.58
CA ALA A 177 -10.96 20.72 6.39
C ALA A 177 -10.56 21.44 5.08
N SER A 178 -10.57 22.78 5.07
CA SER A 178 -10.14 23.60 3.92
C SER A 178 -8.67 23.43 3.55
N MET A 179 -7.85 22.89 4.46
CA MET A 179 -6.48 22.50 4.10
C MET A 179 -6.48 21.28 3.18
N MET A 180 -7.45 20.38 3.29
CA MET A 180 -7.46 19.07 2.61
C MET A 180 -8.51 18.96 1.49
N GLY A 181 -9.45 19.90 1.40
CA GLY A 181 -10.57 19.82 0.47
C GLY A 181 -11.10 21.16 -0.01
N ASP A 182 -12.02 21.10 -0.97
CA ASP A 182 -12.70 22.27 -1.52
C ASP A 182 -13.91 22.65 -0.63
N PRO A 183 -13.93 23.85 -0.02
CA PRO A 183 -15.03 24.28 0.84
C PRO A 183 -16.41 24.27 0.15
N LYS A 184 -16.47 24.37 -1.19
CA LYS A 184 -17.72 24.24 -1.95
C LYS A 184 -18.33 22.84 -1.88
N LYS A 185 -17.53 21.86 -1.46
CA LYS A 185 -17.91 20.43 -1.34
C LYS A 185 -17.90 19.97 0.11
N PHE A 186 -18.13 20.90 1.04
CA PHE A 186 -18.33 20.58 2.45
C PHE A 186 -19.83 20.52 2.74
N PHE A 187 -20.27 19.33 3.13
CA PHE A 187 -21.66 19.05 3.44
C PHE A 187 -21.80 18.88 4.95
N PHE A 188 -22.28 19.92 5.62
CA PHE A 188 -22.56 19.88 7.06
C PHE A 188 -23.89 19.16 7.32
N CYS A 189 -23.79 17.94 7.84
CA CYS A 189 -24.88 16.98 8.09
C CYS A 189 -25.54 17.15 9.47
N GLY A 190 -25.12 18.15 10.25
CA GLY A 190 -25.84 18.62 11.44
C GLY A 190 -25.37 18.02 12.77
N LYS A 191 -25.19 16.70 12.85
CA LYS A 191 -24.87 16.01 14.13
C LYS A 191 -23.94 14.79 13.95
N LEU A 192 -23.31 14.39 15.06
CA LEU A 192 -22.40 13.25 15.10
C LEU A 192 -23.05 11.97 14.55
N GLY A 193 -22.33 11.31 13.65
CA GLY A 193 -22.72 10.12 12.90
C GLY A 193 -23.51 10.40 11.62
N ALA A 194 -23.97 11.64 11.39
CA ALA A 194 -24.74 11.99 10.20
C ALA A 194 -23.86 12.17 8.94
N GLY A 195 -22.59 12.53 9.09
CA GLY A 195 -21.63 12.55 7.99
C GLY A 195 -21.40 11.14 7.45
N LEU A 196 -21.22 10.17 8.34
CA LEU A 196 -21.15 8.75 8.01
C LEU A 196 -22.45 8.23 7.41
N ALA A 197 -23.61 8.61 7.95
CA ALA A 197 -24.89 8.21 7.37
C ALA A 197 -25.04 8.71 5.92
N ALA A 198 -24.64 9.95 5.63
CA ALA A 198 -24.60 10.48 4.27
C ALA A 198 -23.62 9.72 3.38
N LYS A 199 -22.41 9.42 3.88
CA LYS A 199 -21.39 8.66 3.14
C LYS A 199 -21.86 7.25 2.79
N ILE A 200 -22.41 6.54 3.78
CA ILE A 200 -22.92 5.19 3.65
C ILE A 200 -24.08 5.17 2.64
N SER A 201 -24.98 6.15 2.70
CA SER A 201 -26.09 6.29 1.74
C SER A 201 -25.60 6.50 0.30
N ASN A 202 -24.59 7.36 0.11
CA ASN A 202 -23.98 7.58 -1.20
C ASN A 202 -23.31 6.30 -1.74
N ASN A 203 -22.55 5.61 -0.89
CA ASN A 203 -21.85 4.39 -1.30
C ASN A 203 -22.81 3.21 -1.54
N TYR A 204 -23.89 3.11 -0.77
CA TYR A 204 -25.00 2.18 -1.03
C TYR A 204 -25.52 2.34 -2.46
N LEU A 205 -25.85 3.59 -2.87
CA LEU A 205 -26.33 3.88 -4.21
C LEU A 205 -25.27 3.57 -5.27
N SER A 206 -24.05 4.08 -5.05
CA SER A 206 -22.91 3.88 -5.95
C SER A 206 -22.67 2.41 -6.26
N CYS A 207 -22.54 1.58 -5.22
CA CYS A 207 -22.25 0.15 -5.37
C CYS A 207 -23.40 -0.59 -6.04
N SER A 208 -24.65 -0.26 -5.67
CA SER A 208 -25.85 -0.89 -6.24
C SER A 208 -26.04 -0.54 -7.71
N LEU A 209 -25.79 0.72 -8.10
CA LEU A 209 -25.93 1.18 -9.47
C LEU A 209 -24.91 0.54 -10.40
N VAL A 210 -23.65 0.36 -9.97
CA VAL A 210 -22.63 -0.32 -10.78
C VAL A 210 -23.10 -1.71 -11.22
N LEU A 211 -23.74 -2.48 -10.32
CA LEU A 211 -24.32 -3.77 -10.68
C LEU A 211 -25.45 -3.63 -11.70
N ALA A 212 -26.41 -2.75 -11.45
CA ALA A 212 -27.54 -2.54 -12.36
C ALA A 212 -27.09 -2.09 -13.77
N ILE A 213 -26.07 -1.23 -13.84
CA ILE A 213 -25.48 -0.78 -15.11
C ILE A 213 -24.78 -1.93 -15.81
N ALA A 214 -24.02 -2.75 -15.09
CA ALA A 214 -23.36 -3.92 -15.67
C ALA A 214 -24.38 -4.88 -16.30
N GLU A 215 -25.49 -5.13 -15.61
CA GLU A 215 -26.60 -5.96 -16.13
C GLU A 215 -27.26 -5.31 -17.36
N ALA A 216 -27.62 -4.03 -17.29
CA ALA A 216 -28.26 -3.31 -18.39
C ALA A 216 -27.39 -3.28 -19.65
N MET A 217 -26.09 -2.98 -19.49
CA MET A 217 -25.12 -3.00 -20.59
C MET A 217 -24.99 -4.39 -21.19
N ALA A 218 -24.86 -5.42 -20.35
CA ALA A 218 -24.76 -6.81 -20.82
C ALA A 218 -26.01 -7.25 -21.59
N ILE A 219 -27.22 -6.88 -21.13
CA ILE A 219 -28.49 -7.17 -21.82
C ILE A 219 -28.52 -6.50 -23.19
N GLY A 220 -28.25 -5.20 -23.27
CA GLY A 220 -28.32 -4.46 -24.53
C GLY A 220 -27.26 -4.92 -25.54
N ILE A 221 -26.02 -5.16 -25.10
CA ILE A 221 -24.94 -5.70 -25.94
C ILE A 221 -25.30 -7.09 -26.47
N LYS A 222 -25.79 -7.99 -25.61
CA LYS A 222 -26.23 -9.33 -26.05
C LYS A 222 -27.46 -9.29 -26.95
N SER A 223 -28.25 -8.23 -26.89
CA SER A 223 -29.37 -7.99 -27.80
C SER A 223 -28.94 -7.40 -29.15
N GLY A 224 -27.64 -7.17 -29.37
CA GLY A 224 -27.07 -6.71 -30.63
C GLY A 224 -26.86 -5.20 -30.75
N ILE A 225 -27.02 -4.44 -29.66
CA ILE A 225 -26.74 -3.00 -29.65
C ILE A 225 -25.23 -2.79 -29.44
N ASP A 226 -24.63 -1.89 -30.23
CA ASP A 226 -23.26 -1.44 -29.96
C ASP A 226 -23.13 -0.85 -28.55
N GLY A 227 -22.08 -1.22 -27.83
CA GLY A 227 -21.91 -0.82 -26.44
C GLY A 227 -21.74 0.70 -26.26
N LYS A 228 -21.07 1.39 -27.19
CA LYS A 228 -20.89 2.85 -27.12
C LYS A 228 -22.19 3.57 -27.43
N LEU A 229 -22.94 3.09 -28.43
CA LEU A 229 -24.28 3.58 -28.72
C LEU A 229 -25.24 3.39 -27.52
N LEU A 230 -25.22 2.21 -26.88
CA LEU A 230 -26.04 1.95 -25.69
C LEU A 230 -25.69 2.89 -24.54
N HIS A 231 -24.40 3.13 -24.32
CA HIS A 231 -23.93 4.11 -23.34
C HIS A 231 -24.41 5.53 -23.67
N GLU A 232 -24.35 5.96 -24.93
CA GLU A 232 -24.87 7.26 -25.38
C GLU A 232 -26.38 7.39 -25.12
N VAL A 233 -27.15 6.31 -25.37
CA VAL A 233 -28.58 6.27 -25.04
C VAL A 233 -28.80 6.46 -23.54
N ILE A 234 -28.08 5.72 -22.69
CA ILE A 234 -28.20 5.81 -21.23
C ILE A 234 -27.82 7.21 -20.75
N HIS A 235 -26.70 7.75 -21.23
CA HIS A 235 -26.18 9.08 -20.89
C HIS A 235 -27.19 10.20 -21.16
N ASN A 236 -27.92 10.12 -22.28
CA ASN A 236 -28.91 11.11 -22.68
C ASN A 236 -30.34 10.79 -22.21
N SER A 237 -30.51 9.78 -21.35
CA SER A 237 -31.82 9.32 -20.89
C SER A 237 -31.89 9.27 -19.36
N THR A 238 -33.02 8.82 -18.83
CA THR A 238 -33.27 8.75 -17.38
C THR A 238 -32.44 7.68 -16.64
N GLY A 239 -31.70 6.85 -17.37
CA GLY A 239 -30.75 5.89 -16.79
C GLY A 239 -29.39 6.50 -16.43
N GLN A 240 -29.16 7.77 -16.78
CA GLN A 240 -27.90 8.47 -16.54
C GLN A 240 -27.57 8.49 -15.04
N SER A 241 -26.29 8.22 -14.74
CA SER A 241 -25.73 8.35 -13.41
C SER A 241 -24.22 8.53 -13.49
N PHE A 242 -23.61 9.04 -12.42
CA PHE A 242 -22.14 9.14 -12.32
C PHE A 242 -21.46 7.79 -12.59
N MET A 243 -22.04 6.70 -12.09
CA MET A 243 -21.48 5.35 -12.27
C MET A 243 -21.54 4.90 -13.73
N ALA A 244 -22.57 5.32 -14.49
CA ALA A 244 -22.68 4.99 -15.90
C ALA A 244 -21.67 5.75 -16.76
N ASP A 245 -21.41 7.02 -16.43
CA ASP A 245 -20.59 7.92 -17.25
C ASP A 245 -19.09 7.86 -16.93
N HIS A 246 -18.73 7.54 -15.68
CA HIS A 246 -17.34 7.63 -15.19
C HIS A 246 -16.80 6.31 -14.63
N VAL A 247 -17.67 5.39 -14.23
CA VAL A 247 -17.29 4.08 -13.66
C VAL A 247 -17.93 2.96 -14.50
N GLN A 248 -18.10 3.22 -15.79
CA GLN A 248 -18.79 2.34 -16.73
C GLN A 248 -18.22 0.91 -16.66
N PRO A 249 -18.99 -0.10 -16.20
CA PRO A 249 -18.47 -1.45 -15.95
C PRO A 249 -18.19 -2.25 -17.23
N ALA A 250 -18.73 -1.85 -18.38
CA ALA A 250 -18.48 -2.51 -19.67
C ALA A 250 -17.12 -2.09 -20.28
N PRO A 251 -16.25 -3.04 -20.68
CA PRO A 251 -14.93 -2.73 -21.22
C PRO A 251 -14.96 -1.89 -22.50
N GLY A 252 -14.02 -0.94 -22.62
CA GLY A 252 -13.76 -0.19 -23.86
C GLY A 252 -14.81 0.87 -24.22
N ILE A 253 -15.74 1.15 -23.30
CA ILE A 253 -16.81 2.14 -23.52
C ILE A 253 -16.37 3.54 -23.09
N VAL A 254 -15.82 3.66 -21.88
CA VAL A 254 -15.28 4.91 -21.33
C VAL A 254 -13.78 4.73 -21.12
N ASP A 255 -12.96 5.48 -21.85
CA ASP A 255 -11.50 5.26 -21.96
C ASP A 255 -10.76 5.30 -20.61
N HIS A 256 -11.19 6.17 -19.69
CA HIS A 256 -10.56 6.33 -18.38
C HIS A 256 -11.13 5.40 -17.29
N ALA A 257 -12.23 4.70 -17.57
CA ALA A 257 -12.86 3.83 -16.58
C ALA A 257 -12.00 2.57 -16.33
N PRO A 258 -12.03 1.98 -15.11
CA PRO A 258 -11.26 0.77 -14.82
C PRO A 258 -11.52 -0.40 -15.79
N SER A 259 -12.75 -0.53 -16.28
CA SER A 259 -13.15 -1.55 -17.25
C SER A 259 -12.38 -1.49 -18.57
N SER A 260 -11.83 -0.33 -18.94
CA SER A 260 -11.01 -0.12 -20.14
C SER A 260 -9.52 -0.39 -19.93
N ASN A 261 -9.12 -0.84 -18.73
CA ASN A 261 -7.75 -1.21 -18.38
C ASN A 261 -7.69 -2.53 -17.59
N ASP A 262 -8.41 -3.55 -18.07
CA ASP A 262 -8.50 -4.88 -17.42
C ASP A 262 -8.91 -4.83 -15.94
N TYR A 263 -9.70 -3.84 -15.53
CA TYR A 263 -10.09 -3.61 -14.14
C TYR A 263 -8.90 -3.39 -13.19
N LYS A 264 -7.75 -2.97 -13.72
CA LYS A 264 -6.56 -2.59 -12.94
C LYS A 264 -6.77 -1.20 -12.34
N LEU A 265 -6.36 -1.05 -11.08
CA LEU A 265 -6.48 0.18 -10.28
C LEU A 265 -7.94 0.57 -9.99
N GLY A 266 -8.17 1.37 -8.95
CA GLY A 266 -9.51 1.80 -8.53
C GLY A 266 -10.00 1.18 -7.23
N PHE A 267 -11.32 1.10 -7.04
CA PHE A 267 -11.95 0.60 -5.81
C PHE A 267 -12.13 -0.92 -5.89
N LYS A 268 -11.44 -1.66 -5.01
CA LYS A 268 -11.42 -3.13 -5.04
C LYS A 268 -12.81 -3.72 -4.78
N THR A 269 -13.15 -4.81 -5.47
CA THR A 269 -14.42 -5.55 -5.28
C THR A 269 -14.64 -5.94 -3.81
N GLN A 270 -13.60 -6.35 -3.10
CA GLN A 270 -13.68 -6.67 -1.67
C GLN A 270 -14.11 -5.47 -0.80
N MET A 271 -13.80 -4.25 -1.22
CA MET A 271 -14.23 -3.03 -0.52
C MET A 271 -15.70 -2.69 -0.79
N MET A 272 -16.27 -3.11 -1.93
CA MET A 272 -17.71 -2.99 -2.22
C MET A 272 -18.55 -3.77 -1.19
N ILE A 273 -18.07 -4.95 -0.80
CA ILE A 273 -18.73 -5.78 0.22
C ILE A 273 -18.80 -5.02 1.55
N LYS A 274 -17.70 -4.40 1.97
CA LYS A 274 -17.64 -3.60 3.21
C LYS A 274 -18.68 -2.48 3.19
N ASP A 275 -18.68 -1.66 2.14
CA ASP A 275 -19.53 -0.47 2.07
C ASP A 275 -21.01 -0.82 1.90
N LEU A 276 -21.34 -1.85 1.12
CA LEU A 276 -22.71 -2.36 1.04
C LEU A 276 -23.18 -2.99 2.37
N SER A 277 -22.30 -3.69 3.09
CA SER A 277 -22.61 -4.24 4.42
C SER A 277 -22.93 -3.13 5.43
N LEU A 278 -22.15 -2.04 5.43
CA LEU A 278 -22.46 -0.85 6.22
C LEU A 278 -23.82 -0.24 5.83
N GLY A 279 -24.13 -0.20 4.53
CA GLY A 279 -25.43 0.25 4.04
C GLY A 279 -26.60 -0.63 4.50
N VAL A 280 -26.40 -1.95 4.51
CA VAL A 280 -27.41 -2.89 5.02
C VAL A 280 -27.64 -2.69 6.51
N GLN A 281 -26.57 -2.62 7.31
CA GLN A 281 -26.65 -2.39 8.75
C GLN A 281 -27.31 -1.05 9.07
N ALA A 282 -26.99 0.02 8.32
CA ALA A 282 -27.61 1.33 8.49
C ALA A 282 -29.11 1.32 8.17
N GLY A 283 -29.52 0.58 7.12
CA GLY A 283 -30.94 0.35 6.81
C GLY A 283 -31.67 -0.35 7.95
N GLU A 284 -31.13 -1.48 8.41
CA GLU A 284 -31.71 -2.26 9.53
C GLU A 284 -31.84 -1.40 10.80
N ALA A 285 -30.81 -0.65 11.16
CA ALA A 285 -30.80 0.24 12.32
C ALA A 285 -31.83 1.38 12.24
N THR A 286 -32.30 1.72 11.03
CA THR A 286 -33.32 2.75 10.79
C THR A 286 -34.70 2.16 10.48
N GLY A 287 -34.85 0.84 10.53
CA GLY A 287 -36.10 0.14 10.20
C GLY A 287 -36.42 0.08 8.71
N ILE A 288 -35.45 0.42 7.84
CA ILE A 288 -35.59 0.35 6.38
C ILE A 288 -35.00 -0.98 5.90
N GLU A 289 -35.75 -1.73 5.09
CA GLU A 289 -35.24 -2.97 4.51
C GLU A 289 -34.36 -2.70 3.26
N PRO A 290 -33.04 -3.02 3.29
CA PRO A 290 -32.10 -2.69 2.22
C PRO A 290 -32.08 -3.76 1.11
N THR A 291 -33.22 -4.00 0.46
CA THR A 291 -33.42 -5.13 -0.47
C THR A 291 -32.46 -5.14 -1.67
N ILE A 292 -32.14 -3.96 -2.22
CA ILE A 292 -31.22 -3.82 -3.36
C ILE A 292 -29.79 -4.19 -2.94
N ALA A 293 -29.28 -3.62 -1.84
CA ALA A 293 -27.92 -3.93 -1.39
C ALA A 293 -27.75 -5.39 -0.98
N ARG A 294 -28.75 -6.03 -0.36
CA ARG A 294 -28.67 -7.47 -0.05
C ARG A 294 -28.52 -8.33 -1.31
N THR A 295 -29.17 -7.93 -2.39
CA THR A 295 -29.04 -8.61 -3.68
C THR A 295 -27.67 -8.35 -4.28
N ALA A 296 -27.22 -7.09 -4.27
CA ALA A 296 -25.90 -6.70 -4.75
C ALA A 296 -24.77 -7.38 -3.99
N LEU A 297 -24.88 -7.50 -2.66
CA LEU A 297 -23.92 -8.20 -1.80
C LEU A 297 -23.66 -9.62 -2.27
N LYS A 298 -24.70 -10.41 -2.55
CA LYS A 298 -24.54 -11.79 -3.04
C LYS A 298 -23.72 -11.85 -4.33
N VAL A 299 -23.91 -10.88 -5.22
CA VAL A 299 -23.16 -10.79 -6.48
C VAL A 299 -21.71 -10.39 -6.22
N PHE A 300 -21.47 -9.36 -5.41
CA PHE A 300 -20.12 -8.90 -5.10
C PHE A 300 -19.33 -9.87 -4.23
N GLU A 301 -19.96 -10.61 -3.33
CA GLU A 301 -19.34 -11.72 -2.57
C GLU A 301 -18.85 -12.81 -3.52
N LYS A 302 -19.67 -13.19 -4.51
CA LYS A 302 -19.28 -14.14 -5.54
C LYS A 302 -18.14 -13.59 -6.41
N ALA A 303 -18.22 -12.33 -6.83
CA ALA A 303 -17.19 -11.70 -7.65
C ALA A 303 -15.87 -11.53 -6.88
N ALA A 304 -15.92 -11.23 -5.59
CA ALA A 304 -14.75 -11.01 -4.74
C ALA A 304 -13.89 -12.25 -4.53
N VAL A 305 -14.46 -13.45 -4.76
CA VAL A 305 -13.76 -14.74 -4.70
C VAL A 305 -13.55 -15.35 -6.08
N ASP A 306 -13.84 -14.62 -7.15
CA ASP A 306 -13.51 -15.05 -8.50
C ASP A 306 -11.98 -15.26 -8.60
N PRO A 307 -11.49 -16.33 -9.24
CA PRO A 307 -10.05 -16.56 -9.43
C PRO A 307 -9.30 -15.39 -10.09
N GLN A 308 -9.98 -14.50 -10.80
CA GLN A 308 -9.42 -13.26 -11.34
C GLN A 308 -9.24 -12.16 -10.28
N CYS A 309 -9.95 -12.25 -9.16
CA CYS A 309 -10.00 -11.27 -8.07
C CYS A 309 -9.27 -11.72 -6.80
N ILE A 310 -8.85 -12.97 -6.70
CA ILE A 310 -8.11 -13.51 -5.54
C ILE A 310 -6.77 -14.13 -5.96
N LEU A 311 -5.84 -14.16 -5.01
CA LEU A 311 -4.67 -15.03 -5.14
C LEU A 311 -5.11 -16.50 -5.08
N PRO A 312 -4.39 -17.44 -5.74
CA PRO A 312 -4.67 -18.86 -5.65
C PRO A 312 -4.90 -19.31 -4.20
N PRO A 313 -6.05 -19.93 -3.88
CA PRO A 313 -6.37 -20.30 -2.51
C PRO A 313 -5.44 -21.42 -2.03
N THR A 314 -4.89 -21.26 -0.83
CA THR A 314 -4.11 -22.31 -0.16
C THR A 314 -4.21 -22.17 1.36
N ASN A 315 -4.11 -23.31 2.05
CA ASN A 315 -3.94 -23.39 3.49
C ASN A 315 -2.48 -23.72 3.88
N SER A 316 -1.61 -24.00 2.90
CA SER A 316 -0.19 -24.18 3.14
C SER A 316 0.48 -22.85 3.40
N PHE A 317 1.63 -22.89 4.06
CA PHE A 317 2.42 -21.72 4.41
C PHE A 317 3.91 -22.06 4.45
N VAL A 318 4.72 -21.01 4.45
CA VAL A 318 6.17 -21.09 4.66
C VAL A 318 6.56 -20.27 5.87
N GLN A 319 7.69 -20.62 6.46
CA GLN A 319 8.39 -19.76 7.42
C GLN A 319 9.39 -18.89 6.67
N VAL A 320 9.44 -17.61 7.02
CA VAL A 320 10.32 -16.62 6.40
C VAL A 320 11.16 -15.98 7.50
N ASP A 321 12.47 -16.16 7.43
CA ASP A 321 13.44 -15.58 8.35
C ASP A 321 14.18 -14.43 7.66
N LEU A 322 14.05 -13.21 8.21
CA LEU A 322 14.78 -12.03 7.74
C LEU A 322 16.25 -12.10 8.20
N LEU A 323 17.18 -12.04 7.23
CA LEU A 323 18.61 -12.02 7.45
C LEU A 323 19.19 -10.66 7.07
N ASN A 324 20.05 -10.12 7.94
CA ASN A 324 20.80 -8.91 7.63
C ASN A 324 21.82 -9.25 6.55
N ALA A 325 21.72 -8.60 5.39
CA ALA A 325 22.61 -8.83 4.27
C ALA A 325 23.44 -7.57 3.95
N GLY A 326 23.73 -6.76 4.96
CA GLY A 326 24.57 -5.57 4.83
C GLY A 326 23.80 -4.31 4.42
N SER A 327 24.55 -3.28 4.06
CA SER A 327 24.01 -1.96 3.74
C SER A 327 24.93 -1.16 2.83
N MET A 328 24.39 -0.12 2.21
CA MET A 328 25.12 0.83 1.37
C MET A 328 24.55 2.24 1.56
N GLU A 329 25.32 3.27 1.25
CA GLU A 329 24.81 4.62 1.05
C GLU A 329 24.34 4.79 -0.39
N ALA A 330 23.08 5.17 -0.55
CA ALA A 330 22.49 5.51 -1.83
C ALA A 330 22.16 6.99 -1.89
N GLU A 331 22.02 7.52 -3.09
CA GLU A 331 21.52 8.88 -3.33
C GLU A 331 20.06 8.80 -3.74
N TYR A 332 19.19 9.48 -3.00
CA TYR A 332 17.73 9.33 -3.08
C TYR A 332 17.18 9.61 -4.49
N HIS A 333 17.76 10.59 -5.21
CA HIS A 333 17.41 10.92 -6.59
C HIS A 333 17.71 9.80 -7.61
N LYS A 334 18.59 8.83 -7.30
CA LYS A 334 18.84 7.67 -8.16
C LYS A 334 17.70 6.65 -8.10
N LEU A 335 16.92 6.67 -7.01
CA LEU A 335 15.83 5.72 -6.76
C LEU A 335 14.44 6.35 -6.95
N HIS A 336 14.34 7.65 -6.75
CA HIS A 336 13.10 8.43 -6.84
C HIS A 336 13.27 9.59 -7.82
N ALA A 337 12.56 9.55 -8.94
CA ALA A 337 12.61 10.62 -9.93
C ALA A 337 12.13 11.95 -9.33
N GLY A 338 12.80 13.05 -9.69
CA GLY A 338 12.49 14.39 -9.18
C GLY A 338 12.90 14.66 -7.74
N ALA A 339 13.50 13.70 -7.03
CA ALA A 339 13.99 13.93 -5.68
C ALA A 339 15.35 14.65 -5.65
N GLY A 340 15.64 15.30 -4.51
CA GLY A 340 16.91 15.96 -4.26
C GLY A 340 18.07 14.99 -4.09
N GLN A 341 19.30 15.51 -4.23
CA GLN A 341 20.53 14.75 -3.97
C GLN A 341 20.77 14.59 -2.47
N ILE A 342 20.03 13.69 -1.84
CA ILE A 342 20.15 13.36 -0.42
C ILE A 342 20.75 11.96 -0.29
N ARG A 343 21.81 11.83 0.51
CA ARG A 343 22.38 10.53 0.84
C ARG A 343 21.64 9.88 2.00
N PHE A 344 21.38 8.59 1.88
CA PHE A 344 20.76 7.81 2.94
C PHE A 344 21.37 6.40 2.98
N ARG A 345 21.29 5.74 4.14
CA ARG A 345 21.74 4.36 4.31
C ARG A 345 20.61 3.42 3.93
N MET A 346 20.82 2.62 2.90
CA MET A 346 19.94 1.55 2.45
C MET A 346 20.40 0.22 3.04
N TYR A 347 19.49 -0.52 3.66
CA TYR A 347 19.75 -1.84 4.19
C TYR A 347 19.27 -2.88 3.19
N ASN A 348 20.14 -3.86 2.93
CA ASN A 348 19.84 -4.96 2.03
C ASN A 348 19.56 -6.20 2.85
N TRP A 349 18.48 -6.87 2.50
CA TRP A 349 17.96 -7.99 3.25
C TRP A 349 17.98 -9.24 2.38
N ALA A 350 18.34 -10.35 3.00
CA ALA A 350 18.13 -11.67 2.44
C ALA A 350 17.05 -12.38 3.25
N PHE A 351 16.35 -13.33 2.65
CA PHE A 351 15.27 -14.05 3.31
C PHE A 351 15.50 -15.54 3.21
N PHE A 352 15.55 -16.22 4.34
CA PHE A 352 15.59 -17.67 4.35
C PHE A 352 14.17 -18.21 4.44
N VAL A 353 13.73 -18.94 3.42
CA VAL A 353 12.36 -19.44 3.30
C VAL A 353 12.36 -20.94 3.50
N ARG A 354 11.52 -21.42 4.43
CA ARG A 354 11.42 -22.84 4.79
C ARG A 354 10.01 -23.36 4.57
N HIS A 355 9.91 -24.47 3.87
CA HIS A 355 8.67 -25.19 3.65
C HIS A 355 8.65 -26.47 4.49
N GLU A 356 8.16 -26.35 5.73
CA GLU A 356 8.23 -27.40 6.76
C GLU A 356 7.68 -28.74 6.28
N LYS A 357 6.55 -28.72 5.56
CA LYS A 357 5.88 -29.93 5.05
C LYS A 357 6.79 -30.81 4.19
N THR A 358 7.73 -30.22 3.46
CA THR A 358 8.65 -30.95 2.57
C THR A 358 10.09 -30.96 3.06
N GLY A 359 10.42 -30.17 4.08
CA GLY A 359 11.80 -29.91 4.50
C GLY A 359 12.64 -29.11 3.48
N ARG A 360 12.05 -28.68 2.36
CA ARG A 360 12.73 -27.84 1.36
C ARG A 360 12.88 -26.41 1.88
N HIS A 361 13.91 -25.73 1.42
CA HIS A 361 14.19 -24.33 1.76
C HIS A 361 14.86 -23.64 0.58
N LEU A 362 14.92 -22.31 0.64
CA LEU A 362 15.73 -21.49 -0.25
C LEU A 362 16.24 -20.24 0.49
N LEU A 363 17.35 -19.69 0.03
CA LEU A 363 17.83 -18.36 0.38
C LEU A 363 17.46 -17.39 -0.75
N TRP A 364 16.64 -16.40 -0.45
CA TRP A 364 16.24 -15.34 -1.38
C TRP A 364 17.15 -14.13 -1.22
N ASP A 365 17.82 -13.76 -2.31
CA ASP A 365 18.88 -12.75 -2.39
C ASP A 365 20.08 -12.99 -1.45
N LEU A 366 21.15 -12.24 -1.70
CA LEU A 366 22.40 -12.32 -0.92
C LEU A 366 22.83 -10.98 -0.31
N GLY A 367 22.19 -9.87 -0.68
CA GLY A 367 22.60 -8.54 -0.25
C GLY A 367 24.03 -8.18 -0.67
N MET A 368 24.74 -7.47 0.22
CA MET A 368 26.14 -7.08 0.07
C MET A 368 27.08 -8.24 0.37
N ALA A 369 28.11 -8.38 -0.46
CA ALA A 369 29.23 -9.24 -0.16
C ALA A 369 30.03 -8.73 1.07
N PRO A 370 30.69 -9.63 1.81
CA PRO A 370 31.54 -9.24 2.95
C PRO A 370 32.82 -8.51 2.52
N ASP A 371 33.29 -8.74 1.30
CA ASP A 371 34.53 -8.21 0.77
C ASP A 371 34.39 -7.78 -0.70
N ASN A 372 35.26 -6.87 -1.15
CA ASN A 372 35.19 -6.31 -2.49
C ASN A 372 35.70 -7.26 -3.58
N GLU A 373 36.47 -8.30 -3.24
CA GLU A 373 37.00 -9.29 -4.18
C GLU A 373 35.89 -10.20 -4.73
N LYS A 374 34.76 -10.28 -4.03
CA LYS A 374 33.51 -10.88 -4.54
C LYS A 374 32.89 -10.13 -5.71
N TYR A 375 33.38 -8.96 -6.09
CA TYR A 375 32.79 -8.16 -7.16
C TYR A 375 33.65 -8.04 -8.42
N PRO A 376 33.02 -7.81 -9.60
CA PRO A 376 33.74 -7.40 -10.80
C PRO A 376 34.59 -6.14 -10.56
N PRO A 377 35.72 -5.95 -11.28
CA PRO A 377 36.62 -4.83 -11.04
C PRO A 377 35.96 -3.44 -11.09
N ILE A 378 34.97 -3.23 -11.98
CA ILE A 378 34.23 -1.96 -12.03
C ILE A 378 33.41 -1.71 -10.76
N ILE A 379 32.77 -2.75 -10.22
CA ILE A 379 31.97 -2.65 -9.00
C ILE A 379 32.88 -2.45 -7.79
N ALA A 380 33.95 -3.25 -7.69
CA ALA A 380 34.91 -3.21 -6.58
C ALA A 380 35.65 -1.87 -6.45
N ASN A 381 35.95 -1.21 -7.58
CA ASN A 381 36.65 0.08 -7.61
C ASN A 381 35.70 1.29 -7.73
N GLY A 382 34.42 1.06 -8.01
CA GLY A 382 33.40 2.09 -8.18
C GLY A 382 32.37 2.02 -7.05
N PRO A 383 31.14 1.50 -7.31
CA PRO A 383 30.06 1.37 -6.34
C PRO A 383 30.47 0.95 -4.93
N TRP A 384 31.34 -0.06 -4.78
CA TRP A 384 31.81 -0.50 -3.46
C TRP A 384 32.37 0.66 -2.60
N VAL A 385 33.18 1.53 -3.23
CA VAL A 385 33.79 2.68 -2.57
C VAL A 385 32.82 3.86 -2.50
N THR A 386 32.20 4.21 -3.62
CA THR A 386 31.39 5.44 -3.74
C THR A 386 30.09 5.36 -2.93
N GLU A 387 29.52 4.17 -2.82
CA GLU A 387 28.28 3.85 -2.11
C GLU A 387 28.57 3.23 -0.74
N ARG A 388 29.83 3.23 -0.28
CA ARG A 388 30.25 2.83 1.07
C ARG A 388 29.59 1.51 1.50
N ILE A 389 29.73 0.50 0.66
CA ILE A 389 29.16 -0.82 0.89
C ILE A 389 29.74 -1.42 2.18
N VAL A 390 28.87 -1.99 2.99
CA VAL A 390 29.21 -2.68 4.23
C VAL A 390 28.49 -4.02 4.23
N GLY A 391 29.26 -5.11 4.19
CA GLY A 391 28.73 -6.46 4.38
C GLY A 391 28.12 -6.65 5.78
N PRO A 392 27.33 -7.71 5.99
CA PRO A 392 26.75 -7.96 7.30
C PRO A 392 27.83 -8.32 8.33
N HIS A 393 27.65 -7.86 9.57
CA HIS A 393 28.59 -8.15 10.67
C HIS A 393 28.69 -9.65 10.97
N GLU A 394 27.57 -10.36 10.89
CA GLU A 394 27.49 -11.82 10.97
C GLU A 394 27.15 -12.33 9.57
N SER A 395 27.93 -13.26 9.03
CA SER A 395 27.71 -13.79 7.68
C SER A 395 26.32 -14.44 7.55
N LEU A 396 25.79 -14.52 6.34
CA LEU A 396 24.51 -15.22 6.11
C LEU A 396 24.54 -16.66 6.60
N ALA A 397 25.67 -17.36 6.40
CA ALA A 397 25.87 -18.72 6.90
C ALA A 397 25.80 -18.83 8.44
N GLU A 398 26.44 -17.90 9.16
CA GLU A 398 26.38 -17.85 10.63
C GLU A 398 24.98 -17.50 11.13
N GLN A 399 24.31 -16.53 10.50
CA GLN A 399 22.93 -16.17 10.83
C GLN A 399 21.99 -17.36 10.63
N ILE A 400 22.11 -18.09 9.51
CA ILE A 400 21.34 -19.30 9.22
C ILE A 400 21.63 -20.38 10.26
N GLN A 401 22.90 -20.68 10.54
CA GLN A 401 23.26 -21.68 11.52
C GLN A 401 22.74 -21.35 12.92
N ARG A 402 22.83 -20.09 13.34
CA ARG A 402 22.42 -19.64 14.68
C ARG A 402 20.90 -19.60 14.85
N ARG A 403 20.16 -19.13 13.85
CA ARG A 403 18.71 -18.92 13.94
C ARG A 403 17.90 -20.14 13.54
N ILE A 404 18.38 -20.88 12.53
CA ILE A 404 17.65 -21.98 11.87
C ILE A 404 18.28 -23.34 12.21
N GLY A 405 19.55 -23.37 12.60
CA GLY A 405 20.26 -24.62 12.91
C GLY A 405 20.83 -25.34 11.69
N LEU A 406 20.72 -24.76 10.50
CA LEU A 406 21.17 -25.35 9.24
C LEU A 406 22.62 -24.96 8.93
N LYS A 407 23.47 -25.93 8.55
CA LYS A 407 24.84 -25.65 8.12
C LYS A 407 24.85 -25.07 6.71
N ALA A 408 25.85 -24.25 6.40
CA ALA A 408 25.99 -23.63 5.08
C ALA A 408 26.02 -24.67 3.93
N GLN A 409 26.72 -25.79 4.13
CA GLN A 409 26.75 -26.90 3.16
C GLN A 409 25.39 -27.58 2.90
N ASP A 410 24.41 -27.40 3.79
CA ASP A 410 23.09 -28.00 3.66
C ASP A 410 22.11 -27.06 2.94
N VAL A 411 22.52 -25.81 2.66
CA VAL A 411 21.79 -24.88 1.79
C VAL A 411 21.94 -25.33 0.34
N LYS A 412 20.81 -25.67 -0.30
CA LYS A 412 20.81 -26.24 -1.66
C LYS A 412 20.31 -25.28 -2.74
N THR A 413 19.62 -24.22 -2.36
CA THR A 413 18.93 -23.34 -3.31
C THR A 413 19.11 -21.89 -2.89
N ILE A 414 19.66 -21.09 -3.79
CA ILE A 414 19.71 -19.64 -3.69
C ILE A 414 18.90 -19.10 -4.87
N VAL A 415 17.95 -18.22 -4.63
CA VAL A 415 17.21 -17.52 -5.68
C VAL A 415 17.58 -16.06 -5.62
N LEU A 416 18.10 -15.55 -6.73
CA LEU A 416 18.55 -14.16 -6.86
C LEU A 416 17.46 -13.40 -7.59
N SER A 417 16.94 -12.35 -6.96
CA SER A 417 15.87 -11.53 -7.51
C SER A 417 16.25 -10.97 -8.88
N HIS A 418 17.50 -10.52 -9.03
CA HIS A 418 18.11 -10.15 -10.30
C HIS A 418 19.64 -10.08 -10.15
N ALA A 419 20.34 -9.96 -11.29
CA ALA A 419 21.80 -10.00 -11.33
C ALA A 419 22.45 -8.63 -11.08
N HIS A 420 22.10 -7.97 -9.98
CA HIS A 420 22.70 -6.69 -9.56
C HIS A 420 23.58 -6.90 -8.32
N PHE A 421 24.61 -6.05 -8.14
CA PHE A 421 25.69 -6.30 -7.18
C PHE A 421 25.23 -6.30 -5.71
N ASP A 422 24.10 -5.67 -5.43
CA ASP A 422 23.47 -5.62 -4.12
C ASP A 422 22.52 -6.80 -3.83
N HIS A 423 22.36 -7.70 -4.79
CA HIS A 423 21.53 -8.91 -4.65
C HIS A 423 22.32 -10.19 -4.93
N CYS A 424 23.39 -10.09 -5.73
CA CYS A 424 24.09 -11.20 -6.33
C CYS A 424 25.62 -11.05 -6.23
N TRP A 425 26.26 -12.07 -5.67
CA TRP A 425 27.71 -12.24 -5.68
C TRP A 425 28.06 -13.74 -5.53
N PRO A 426 29.27 -14.18 -5.91
CA PRO A 426 29.67 -15.59 -5.88
C PRO A 426 29.75 -16.13 -4.44
N THR A 427 29.11 -17.28 -4.21
CA THR A 427 28.96 -17.86 -2.86
C THR A 427 29.38 -19.33 -2.77
N ARG A 428 29.93 -19.94 -3.83
CA ARG A 428 30.32 -21.37 -3.82
C ARG A 428 31.28 -21.74 -2.69
N ASP A 429 32.14 -20.84 -2.23
CA ASP A 429 33.02 -21.07 -1.08
C ASP A 429 32.29 -21.07 0.27
N ILE A 430 31.10 -20.49 0.34
CA ILE A 430 30.24 -20.40 1.54
C ILE A 430 29.15 -21.48 1.50
N PHE A 431 28.45 -21.60 0.37
CA PHE A 431 27.35 -22.55 0.13
C PHE A 431 27.74 -23.53 -0.99
N PRO A 432 28.67 -24.47 -0.74
CA PRO A 432 29.30 -25.28 -1.80
C PRO A 432 28.35 -26.24 -2.53
N ASN A 433 27.20 -26.56 -1.93
CA ASN A 433 26.19 -27.45 -2.49
C ASN A 433 24.96 -26.70 -3.02
N ALA A 434 24.98 -25.37 -3.01
CA ALA A 434 23.87 -24.57 -3.49
C ALA A 434 23.92 -24.40 -5.02
N THR A 435 22.75 -24.41 -5.64
CA THR A 435 22.56 -23.89 -6.99
C THR A 435 21.87 -22.52 -6.90
N SER A 436 22.47 -21.52 -7.55
CA SER A 436 21.90 -20.18 -7.67
C SER A 436 20.94 -20.10 -8.85
N PHE A 437 19.79 -19.47 -8.67
CA PHE A 437 18.75 -19.38 -9.68
C PHE A 437 18.47 -17.93 -10.04
N PHE A 438 18.42 -17.64 -11.35
CA PHE A 438 18.04 -16.34 -11.90
C PHE A 438 16.75 -16.42 -12.71
N GLY A 439 16.10 -15.27 -12.90
CA GLY A 439 14.90 -15.17 -13.73
C GLY A 439 15.17 -15.34 -15.23
N PRO A 440 14.14 -15.69 -16.03
CA PRO A 440 14.27 -15.76 -17.50
C PRO A 440 14.68 -14.42 -18.11
N GLY A 441 15.70 -14.43 -18.98
CA GLY A 441 16.25 -13.24 -19.64
C GLY A 441 17.54 -12.70 -19.02
N THR A 442 17.95 -13.18 -17.85
CA THR A 442 19.17 -12.72 -17.19
C THR A 442 20.43 -13.10 -17.96
N LEU A 443 20.54 -14.35 -18.46
CA LEU A 443 21.74 -14.80 -19.16
C LEU A 443 21.99 -13.98 -20.43
N GLU A 444 20.96 -13.77 -21.24
CA GLU A 444 21.04 -13.02 -22.49
C GLU A 444 21.43 -11.56 -22.25
N HIS A 445 21.09 -11.01 -21.09
CA HIS A 445 21.42 -9.64 -20.71
C HIS A 445 22.81 -9.49 -20.08
N CYS A 446 23.26 -10.49 -19.32
CA CYS A 446 24.45 -10.39 -18.47
C CYS A 446 25.70 -11.05 -19.07
N ALA A 447 25.56 -12.02 -19.99
CA ALA A 447 26.69 -12.66 -20.64
C ALA A 447 27.44 -11.68 -21.58
N PRO A 448 28.77 -11.81 -21.72
CA PRO A 448 29.64 -12.83 -21.11
C PRO A 448 30.24 -12.45 -19.74
N GLY A 449 29.91 -11.26 -19.21
CA GLY A 449 30.45 -10.76 -17.94
C GLY A 449 31.94 -10.37 -17.98
N HIS A 450 32.48 -10.03 -16.80
CA HIS A 450 33.76 -9.33 -16.69
C HIS A 450 35.02 -10.14 -17.03
N PHE A 451 34.91 -11.46 -17.15
CA PHE A 451 36.03 -12.32 -17.54
C PHE A 451 36.40 -12.19 -19.02
N GLN A 452 35.45 -11.79 -19.88
CA GLN A 452 35.69 -11.48 -21.29
C GLN A 452 35.77 -9.99 -21.56
N ASP A 453 35.00 -9.18 -20.81
CA ASP A 453 35.04 -7.71 -20.89
C ASP A 453 35.29 -7.11 -19.50
N PRO A 454 36.53 -6.72 -19.15
CA PRO A 454 36.83 -6.15 -17.84
C PRO A 454 36.04 -4.88 -17.47
N SER A 455 35.37 -4.24 -18.44
CA SER A 455 34.48 -3.10 -18.21
C SER A 455 33.02 -3.50 -17.91
N SER A 456 32.71 -4.79 -17.95
CA SER A 456 31.38 -5.28 -17.61
C SER A 456 31.13 -5.20 -16.10
N ILE A 457 29.93 -4.74 -15.74
CA ILE A 457 29.42 -4.80 -14.37
C ILE A 457 28.91 -6.19 -13.98
N TRP A 458 28.77 -7.09 -14.95
CA TRP A 458 28.24 -8.44 -14.73
C TRP A 458 29.33 -9.43 -14.36
N ASP A 459 29.00 -10.37 -13.48
CA ASP A 459 30.00 -11.27 -12.92
C ASP A 459 30.26 -12.49 -13.82
N GLY A 460 31.46 -12.59 -14.39
CA GLY A 460 31.88 -13.71 -15.24
C GLY A 460 31.92 -15.05 -14.50
N ARG A 461 31.98 -15.06 -13.16
CA ARG A 461 31.87 -16.30 -12.37
C ARG A 461 30.50 -16.95 -12.50
N PHE A 462 29.47 -16.18 -12.85
CA PHE A 462 28.19 -16.70 -13.31
C PHE A 462 28.14 -16.76 -14.84
N PHE A 463 28.37 -15.66 -15.54
CA PHE A 463 27.91 -15.52 -16.93
C PHE A 463 28.96 -15.75 -18.03
N ASP A 464 30.19 -16.13 -17.68
CA ASP A 464 31.19 -16.51 -18.68
C ASP A 464 30.90 -17.93 -19.22
N PRO A 465 30.82 -18.11 -20.55
CA PRO A 465 30.43 -19.39 -21.15
C PRO A 465 31.44 -20.53 -20.92
N GLU A 466 32.71 -20.22 -20.62
CA GLU A 466 33.79 -21.20 -20.50
C GLU A 466 34.42 -21.23 -19.11
N LYS A 467 34.45 -20.10 -18.42
CA LYS A 467 35.18 -19.88 -17.17
C LYS A 467 34.28 -19.64 -15.96
N ALA A 468 32.96 -19.72 -16.11
CA ALA A 468 32.04 -19.63 -14.97
C ALA A 468 32.41 -20.67 -13.89
N THR A 469 32.42 -20.23 -12.64
CA THR A 469 32.78 -21.06 -11.48
C THR A 469 31.60 -21.40 -10.59
N GLU A 470 30.56 -20.56 -10.61
CA GLU A 470 29.36 -20.76 -9.80
C GLU A 470 28.44 -21.82 -10.41
N CYS A 471 27.76 -22.58 -9.56
CA CYS A 471 26.69 -23.47 -10.00
C CYS A 471 25.39 -22.66 -10.07
N TRP A 472 24.88 -22.42 -11.27
CA TRP A 472 23.65 -21.64 -11.43
C TRP A 472 22.79 -22.11 -12.61
N GLU A 473 21.50 -21.78 -12.54
CA GLU A 473 20.52 -22.06 -13.59
C GLU A 473 19.51 -20.91 -13.77
N THR A 474 18.92 -20.82 -14.96
CA THR A 474 17.69 -20.03 -15.15
C THR A 474 16.50 -20.81 -14.61
N LEU A 475 15.65 -20.14 -13.82
CA LEU A 475 14.39 -20.70 -13.35
C LEU A 475 13.52 -21.17 -14.53
N LYS A 476 13.14 -22.43 -14.48
CA LYS A 476 12.25 -23.07 -15.46
C LYS A 476 10.83 -23.07 -14.90
N GLY A 477 9.85 -22.92 -15.79
CA GLY A 477 8.43 -22.89 -15.41
C GLY A 477 7.92 -24.22 -14.83
N PRO A 478 6.59 -24.38 -14.69
CA PRO A 478 5.56 -23.62 -15.41
C PRO A 478 5.40 -22.18 -14.89
N TRP A 479 5.27 -21.24 -15.82
CA TRP A 479 4.92 -19.85 -15.53
C TRP A 479 3.41 -19.68 -15.78
N VAL A 480 2.68 -19.26 -14.75
CA VAL A 480 1.23 -19.04 -14.77
C VAL A 480 0.92 -17.64 -14.22
N LYS A 481 -0.34 -17.21 -14.37
CA LYS A 481 -0.78 -15.94 -13.80
C LYS A 481 -0.93 -16.03 -12.27
N PHE A 482 -0.48 -15.00 -11.55
CA PHE A 482 -0.66 -14.85 -10.10
C PHE A 482 -1.06 -13.41 -9.80
N GLY A 483 -2.33 -13.20 -9.42
CA GLY A 483 -2.88 -11.86 -9.26
C GLY A 483 -2.74 -11.02 -10.53
N ALA A 484 -2.11 -9.84 -10.41
CA ALA A 484 -1.85 -8.95 -11.54
C ALA A 484 -0.61 -9.33 -12.38
N PHE A 485 0.18 -10.32 -11.95
CA PHE A 485 1.40 -10.73 -12.63
C PHE A 485 1.13 -11.86 -13.62
N GLU A 486 1.54 -11.67 -14.88
CA GLU A 486 1.29 -12.63 -15.96
C GLU A 486 2.18 -13.88 -15.87
N ARG A 487 3.31 -13.81 -15.16
CA ARG A 487 4.28 -14.90 -15.06
C ARG A 487 4.76 -15.08 -13.62
N ALA A 488 4.30 -16.14 -12.99
CA ALA A 488 4.71 -16.60 -11.67
C ALA A 488 4.75 -18.13 -11.63
N MET A 489 5.54 -18.70 -10.74
CA MET A 489 5.59 -20.13 -10.48
C MET A 489 5.34 -20.40 -9.01
N ASP A 490 4.60 -21.46 -8.74
CA ASP A 490 4.47 -22.03 -7.40
C ASP A 490 5.69 -22.92 -7.12
N PHE A 491 6.63 -22.42 -6.34
CA PHE A 491 7.95 -23.05 -6.19
C PHE A 491 7.89 -24.36 -5.38
N PHE A 492 6.98 -24.43 -4.41
CA PHE A 492 6.76 -25.63 -3.59
C PHE A 492 5.61 -26.51 -4.10
N GLY A 493 4.76 -25.98 -4.97
CA GLY A 493 3.68 -26.73 -5.65
C GLY A 493 2.41 -26.87 -4.81
N ASP A 494 2.27 -26.11 -3.73
CA ASP A 494 1.08 -26.13 -2.87
C ASP A 494 0.50 -24.73 -2.59
N GLY A 495 0.94 -23.74 -3.35
CA GLY A 495 0.47 -22.37 -3.33
C GLY A 495 1.07 -21.51 -2.23
N SER A 496 1.95 -22.04 -1.37
CA SER A 496 2.50 -21.32 -0.21
C SER A 496 3.59 -20.31 -0.54
N PHE A 497 4.31 -20.48 -1.66
CA PHE A 497 5.39 -19.59 -2.07
C PHE A 497 5.45 -19.46 -3.59
N TRP A 498 5.28 -18.24 -4.06
CA TRP A 498 5.25 -17.91 -5.48
C TRP A 498 6.47 -17.08 -5.85
N ILE A 499 7.23 -17.51 -6.85
CA ILE A 499 8.26 -16.69 -7.49
C ILE A 499 7.66 -16.04 -8.72
N ILE A 500 7.76 -14.73 -8.82
CA ILE A 500 7.02 -13.90 -9.77
C ILE A 500 8.04 -13.16 -10.63
N GLN A 501 7.89 -13.24 -11.96
CA GLN A 501 8.63 -12.38 -12.87
C GLN A 501 7.99 -10.99 -12.85
N ALA A 502 8.66 -10.05 -12.20
CA ALA A 502 8.15 -8.71 -11.96
C ALA A 502 8.87 -7.69 -12.82
N PRO A 503 8.21 -6.57 -13.18
CA PRO A 503 8.91 -5.42 -13.72
C PRO A 503 10.04 -4.98 -12.77
N GLY A 504 11.17 -4.58 -13.34
CA GLY A 504 12.32 -4.07 -12.63
C GLY A 504 13.23 -3.32 -13.59
N HIS A 505 14.41 -2.90 -13.14
CA HIS A 505 15.32 -2.11 -13.96
C HIS A 505 16.13 -2.94 -14.98
N MET A 506 16.08 -4.28 -14.91
CA MET A 506 16.78 -5.17 -15.84
C MET A 506 15.99 -6.45 -16.17
N PRO A 507 16.28 -7.11 -17.32
CA PRO A 507 15.71 -8.41 -17.66
C PRO A 507 15.96 -9.50 -16.60
N GLY A 508 14.98 -10.38 -16.43
CA GLY A 508 15.04 -11.48 -15.47
C GLY A 508 14.77 -11.07 -14.02
N ASN A 509 14.29 -9.86 -13.77
CA ASN A 509 13.88 -9.41 -12.45
C ASN A 509 12.72 -10.25 -11.86
N LEU A 510 12.85 -10.59 -10.59
CA LEU A 510 11.91 -11.42 -9.83
C LEU A 510 11.52 -10.73 -8.51
N CYS A 511 10.31 -11.03 -8.06
CA CYS A 511 9.90 -10.91 -6.67
C CYS A 511 9.32 -12.25 -6.20
N ALA A 512 8.99 -12.37 -4.91
CA ALA A 512 8.25 -13.51 -4.41
C ALA A 512 7.08 -13.11 -3.51
N CYS A 513 6.07 -13.97 -3.42
CA CYS A 513 4.98 -13.87 -2.46
C CYS A 513 4.94 -15.12 -1.58
N ALA A 514 5.07 -14.92 -0.27
CA ALA A 514 5.06 -15.97 0.74
C ALA A 514 3.78 -15.87 1.58
N ARG A 515 3.05 -16.97 1.71
CA ARG A 515 1.94 -17.07 2.65
C ARG A 515 2.46 -17.56 4.00
N LEU A 516 2.13 -16.84 5.07
CA LEU A 516 2.52 -17.15 6.44
C LEU A 516 1.46 -18.01 7.14
N GLU A 517 1.83 -18.59 8.28
CA GLU A 517 0.94 -19.45 9.08
C GLU A 517 -0.34 -18.74 9.51
N ASN A 518 -0.25 -17.45 9.85
CA ASN A 518 -1.38 -16.61 10.23
C ASN A 518 -2.33 -16.25 9.07
N GLY A 519 -2.02 -16.67 7.84
CA GLY A 519 -2.80 -16.40 6.64
C GLY A 519 -2.46 -15.10 5.93
N GLU A 520 -1.54 -14.30 6.47
CA GLU A 520 -1.04 -13.10 5.80
C GLU A 520 -0.09 -13.46 4.66
N TRP A 521 0.07 -12.51 3.74
CA TRP A 521 0.99 -12.61 2.62
C TRP A 521 2.08 -11.55 2.75
N VAL A 522 3.33 -11.97 2.59
CA VAL A 522 4.49 -11.08 2.52
C VAL A 522 5.06 -11.13 1.11
N MET A 523 5.36 -9.97 0.55
CA MET A 523 6.01 -9.84 -0.75
C MET A 523 7.49 -9.52 -0.57
N LEU A 524 8.35 -10.37 -1.10
CA LEU A 524 9.80 -10.18 -1.18
C LEU A 524 10.10 -9.50 -2.52
N ALA A 525 10.10 -8.17 -2.52
CA ALA A 525 10.28 -7.36 -3.73
C ALA A 525 11.60 -6.61 -3.68
N SER A 526 12.50 -6.94 -4.61
CA SER A 526 13.78 -6.28 -4.80
C SER A 526 13.72 -5.49 -6.11
N ASP A 527 13.97 -4.17 -6.05
CA ASP A 527 14.01 -3.27 -7.22
C ASP A 527 12.80 -3.33 -8.16
N CYS A 528 11.64 -3.75 -7.64
CA CYS A 528 10.39 -3.87 -8.40
C CYS A 528 9.60 -2.54 -8.45
N CYS A 529 9.96 -1.57 -7.61
CA CYS A 529 9.21 -0.32 -7.39
C CYS A 529 10.16 0.88 -7.27
N HIS A 530 10.51 1.49 -8.40
CA HIS A 530 11.14 2.82 -8.39
C HIS A 530 10.03 3.88 -8.44
N SER A 531 10.07 4.86 -7.54
CA SER A 531 9.06 5.93 -7.58
C SER A 531 9.34 6.84 -8.77
N ARG A 532 8.35 6.99 -9.65
CA ARG A 532 8.36 8.01 -10.70
C ARG A 532 7.88 9.35 -10.17
#